data_AF-A0A258FGP0-F1
#
_entry.id   AF-A0A258FGP0-F1
#
_cell.length_a   1.000
_cell.length_b   1.000
_cell.length_c   1.000
_cell.angle_alpha   90.00
_cell.angle_beta   90.00
_cell.angle_gamma   90.00
#
_symmetry.space_group_name_H-M   'P 1'
#
loop_
_entity.id
_entity.type
_entity.pdbx_description
1 polymer ?
#
loop_
_entity_poly.entity_id
_entity_poly.type
_entity_poly.pdbx_seq_one_letter_code
_entity_poly.pdbx_strand_id
1 'polypeptide(L)'
;MLFPYTYVPHQMEKMQAFIDYIFHEVWCKAATGGPFGLNLFDANAELREVMEGFYYSDVAGADFFYGHVERIYGLFTALTAGQISQFQHWYQGNNNLESLCANDPQVHIARHADIAVTHKALGEQLAAFFKGLYSQSLLDLAALRAKIGDIDDHYHAFVTTNKAGKCPFCGINDLLGEYHSKREAYDHYLPKALYPFNSINFRNLVPACHHCNSSYKTSKDPAHKPKDPAGEIVRRKVFYPFSTAPHVIDLQVKLGHADIDNLMPVDIELVFGPANAAEQIDTWKDVYGIEERYRGKLLGGDGKAWLVEVLDEWRWKDETAGAEGRTPDKYLRDLGRHTEKSPYANANFLKNGFLRGCKDAGLFDPAVQPSIAP
;
A
#
# COMPACT_ATOMS: atom_id res chain seq x y z
N MET A 1 -6.90 -3.08 3.51
CA MET A 1 -6.07 -4.01 2.73
C MET A 1 -6.61 -5.39 3.05
N LEU A 2 -6.90 -6.21 2.04
CA LEU A 2 -7.61 -7.48 2.20
C LEU A 2 -6.73 -8.58 2.83
N PHE A 3 -5.43 -8.58 2.55
CA PHE A 3 -4.47 -9.52 3.11
C PHE A 3 -3.09 -8.87 3.18
N PRO A 4 -2.24 -9.19 4.18
CA PRO A 4 -0.88 -8.69 4.24
C PRO A 4 0.02 -9.39 3.20
N TYR A 5 1.14 -8.75 2.88
CA TYR A 5 2.25 -9.38 2.21
C TYR A 5 3.17 -10.07 3.22
N THR A 6 3.81 -11.15 2.79
CA THR A 6 5.00 -11.67 3.46
C THR A 6 6.17 -10.74 3.12
N TYR A 7 6.81 -10.17 4.15
CA TYR A 7 8.00 -9.34 3.98
C TYR A 7 9.17 -10.16 3.45
N VAL A 8 9.95 -9.61 2.51
CA VAL A 8 11.10 -10.28 1.91
C VAL A 8 12.36 -9.49 2.24
N PRO A 9 13.22 -10.02 3.14
CA PRO A 9 14.52 -9.42 3.41
C PRO A 9 15.39 -9.37 2.16
N HIS A 10 16.05 -8.25 1.92
CA HIS A 10 16.88 -8.07 0.72
C HIS A 10 18.02 -7.07 0.92
N GLN A 11 19.04 -7.15 0.07
CA GLN A 11 20.20 -6.26 0.11
C GLN A 11 19.81 -4.76 -0.01
N MET A 12 18.67 -4.47 -0.64
CA MET A 12 18.15 -3.10 -0.82
C MET A 12 17.88 -2.39 0.51
N GLU A 13 17.68 -3.13 1.61
CA GLU A 13 17.57 -2.57 2.96
C GLU A 13 18.85 -1.88 3.42
N LYS A 14 20.01 -2.20 2.82
CA LYS A 14 21.26 -1.50 3.12
C LYS A 14 21.18 0.00 2.83
N MET A 15 20.34 0.41 1.89
CA MET A 15 20.09 1.83 1.66
C MET A 15 19.48 2.50 2.91
N GLN A 16 18.52 1.84 3.57
CA GLN A 16 17.98 2.34 4.84
C GLN A 16 19.07 2.37 5.93
N ALA A 17 19.92 1.34 6.03
CA ALA A 17 21.04 1.33 6.98
C ALA A 17 22.06 2.47 6.75
N PHE A 18 22.31 2.84 5.49
CA PHE A 18 23.12 4.02 5.16
C PHE A 18 22.46 5.32 5.61
N ILE A 19 21.15 5.47 5.39
CA ILE A 19 20.41 6.63 5.88
C ILE A 19 20.36 6.67 7.41
N ASP A 20 20.22 5.52 8.08
CA ASP A 20 20.27 5.43 9.55
C ASP A 20 21.62 5.92 10.08
N TYR A 21 22.73 5.48 9.46
CA TYR A 21 24.07 5.96 9.80
C TYR A 21 24.21 7.46 9.57
N ILE A 22 23.81 7.97 8.39
CA ILE A 22 23.86 9.40 8.07
C ILE A 22 23.04 10.20 9.10
N PHE A 23 21.85 9.74 9.44
CA PHE A 23 20.99 10.44 10.36
C PHE A 23 21.58 10.48 11.79
N HIS A 24 21.96 9.32 12.33
CA HIS A 24 22.38 9.19 13.73
C HIS A 24 23.85 9.57 13.98
N GLU A 25 24.75 9.16 13.09
CA GLU A 25 26.19 9.28 13.29
C GLU A 25 26.77 10.54 12.63
N VAL A 26 26.10 11.08 11.61
CA VAL A 26 26.57 12.28 10.89
C VAL A 26 25.75 13.51 11.27
N TRP A 27 24.44 13.55 10.97
CA TRP A 27 23.61 14.73 11.21
C TRP A 27 23.36 14.99 12.70
N CYS A 28 22.92 13.98 13.47
CA CYS A 28 22.65 14.18 14.90
C CYS A 28 23.90 14.52 15.73
N LYS A 29 25.10 14.30 15.20
CA LYS A 29 26.38 14.63 15.86
C LYS A 29 27.05 15.88 15.30
N ALA A 30 26.42 16.55 14.33
CA ALA A 30 27.02 17.67 13.60
C ALA A 30 27.47 18.83 14.50
N ALA A 31 26.71 19.13 15.57
CA ALA A 31 27.04 20.20 16.51
C ALA A 31 28.40 20.02 17.21
N THR A 32 28.91 18.78 17.30
CA THR A 32 30.20 18.44 17.92
C THR A 32 31.18 17.76 16.96
N GLY A 33 30.78 17.51 15.72
CA GLY A 33 31.48 16.64 14.75
C GLY A 33 32.59 17.29 13.94
N GLY A 34 32.81 18.60 14.09
CA GLY A 34 33.77 19.35 13.28
C GLY A 34 33.27 19.64 11.85
N PRO A 35 34.16 19.99 10.91
CA PRO A 35 33.77 20.25 9.52
C PRO A 35 33.26 18.99 8.82
N PHE A 36 32.37 19.17 7.84
CA PHE A 36 31.91 18.07 7.00
C PHE A 36 33.07 17.48 6.18
N GLY A 37 33.15 16.16 6.11
CA GLY A 37 34.22 15.48 5.40
C GLY A 37 34.05 13.97 5.36
N LEU A 38 34.84 13.30 4.53
CA LEU A 38 34.77 11.85 4.33
C LEU A 38 35.07 11.06 5.62
N ASN A 39 35.85 11.62 6.54
CA ASN A 39 36.15 11.01 7.84
C ASN A 39 34.91 10.78 8.71
N LEU A 40 33.80 11.49 8.45
CA LEU A 40 32.53 11.27 9.15
C LEU A 40 31.88 9.92 8.83
N PHE A 41 32.38 9.20 7.82
CA PHE A 41 31.85 7.91 7.37
C PHE A 41 32.78 6.74 7.68
N ASP A 42 33.95 6.96 8.29
CA ASP A 42 34.99 5.93 8.48
C ASP A 42 34.52 4.72 9.31
N ALA A 43 33.52 4.89 10.19
CA ALA A 43 32.95 3.78 10.96
C ALA A 43 31.97 2.91 10.14
N ASN A 44 31.64 3.29 8.91
CA ASN A 44 30.85 2.49 7.96
C ASN A 44 31.58 2.41 6.62
N ALA A 45 32.44 1.39 6.47
CA ALA A 45 33.33 1.24 5.31
C ALA A 45 32.59 1.23 3.96
N GLU A 46 31.45 0.54 3.85
CA GLU A 46 30.71 0.49 2.59
C GLU A 46 30.09 1.83 2.22
N LEU A 47 29.53 2.56 3.20
CA LEU A 47 29.02 3.92 2.96
C LEU A 47 30.17 4.89 2.68
N ARG A 48 31.30 4.75 3.35
CA ARG A 48 32.51 5.55 3.13
C ARG A 48 33.02 5.44 1.69
N GLU A 49 33.02 4.23 1.13
CA GLU A 49 33.35 3.99 -0.28
C GLU A 49 32.35 4.65 -1.23
N VAL A 50 31.05 4.57 -0.92
CA VAL A 50 29.99 5.25 -1.71
C VAL A 50 30.20 6.77 -1.68
N MET A 51 30.40 7.34 -0.48
CA MET A 51 30.61 8.78 -0.32
C MET A 51 31.88 9.26 -1.01
N GLU A 52 32.94 8.45 -1.05
CA GLU A 52 34.16 8.74 -1.81
C GLU A 52 33.90 8.73 -3.32
N GLY A 53 33.24 7.67 -3.80
CA GLY A 53 32.89 7.56 -5.21
C GLY A 53 32.01 8.73 -5.66
N PHE A 54 31.11 9.21 -4.79
CA PHE A 54 30.27 10.36 -5.08
C PHE A 54 31.03 11.68 -5.03
N TYR A 55 31.95 11.85 -4.07
CA TYR A 55 32.76 13.07 -3.94
C TYR A 55 33.61 13.35 -5.20
N TYR A 56 34.12 12.31 -5.86
CA TYR A 56 34.91 12.43 -7.08
C TYR A 56 34.09 12.27 -8.38
N SER A 57 32.77 12.20 -8.28
CA SER A 57 31.88 12.05 -9.44
C SER A 57 31.21 13.38 -9.81
N ASP A 58 31.09 13.65 -11.10
CA ASP A 58 30.36 14.77 -11.68
C ASP A 58 28.92 14.39 -12.09
N VAL A 59 28.49 13.16 -11.82
CA VAL A 59 27.16 12.67 -12.19
C VAL A 59 26.11 13.26 -11.25
N ALA A 60 25.00 13.75 -11.82
CA ALA A 60 23.96 14.47 -11.08
C ALA A 60 23.42 13.72 -9.84
N GLY A 61 23.30 12.39 -9.89
CA GLY A 61 22.85 11.60 -8.73
C GLY A 61 23.84 11.58 -7.57
N ALA A 62 25.15 11.60 -7.87
CA ALA A 62 26.21 11.65 -6.87
C ALA A 62 26.30 13.02 -6.22
N ASP A 63 26.29 14.09 -7.03
CA ASP A 63 26.24 15.49 -6.55
C ASP A 63 24.98 15.75 -5.71
N PHE A 64 23.83 15.24 -6.17
CA PHE A 64 22.58 15.26 -5.40
C PHE A 64 22.77 14.64 -4.02
N PHE A 65 23.24 13.39 -3.95
CA PHE A 65 23.31 12.67 -2.67
C PHE A 65 24.33 13.31 -1.72
N TYR A 66 25.57 13.47 -2.19
CA TYR A 66 26.66 14.01 -1.36
C TYR A 66 26.36 15.44 -0.90
N GLY A 67 25.97 16.31 -1.85
CA GLY A 67 25.69 17.72 -1.55
C GLY A 67 24.49 17.91 -0.62
N HIS A 68 23.45 17.06 -0.70
CA HIS A 68 22.36 17.13 0.27
C HIS A 68 22.80 16.68 1.66
N VAL A 69 23.60 15.62 1.77
CA VAL A 69 24.13 15.17 3.07
C VAL A 69 24.95 16.29 3.73
N GLU A 70 25.81 16.98 2.97
CA GLU A 70 26.59 18.12 3.44
C GLU A 70 25.72 19.30 3.89
N ARG A 71 24.76 19.73 3.05
CA ARG A 71 23.88 20.86 3.38
C ARG A 71 23.03 20.60 4.62
N ILE A 72 22.49 19.37 4.75
CA ILE A 72 21.72 18.97 5.92
C ILE A 72 22.62 18.92 7.15
N TYR A 73 23.83 18.38 7.04
CA TYR A 73 24.82 18.40 8.13
C TYR A 73 25.06 19.83 8.62
N GLY A 74 25.33 20.77 7.72
CA GLY A 74 25.51 22.19 8.06
C GLY A 74 24.33 22.78 8.83
N LEU A 75 23.09 22.45 8.45
CA LEU A 75 21.89 22.91 9.17
C LEU A 75 21.71 22.24 10.53
N PHE A 76 22.13 20.98 10.69
CA PHE A 76 22.13 20.28 11.96
C PHE A 76 23.15 20.84 12.96
N THR A 77 24.26 21.47 12.51
CA THR A 77 25.24 22.09 13.41
C THR A 77 24.65 23.20 14.30
N ALA A 78 23.58 23.85 13.84
CA ALA A 78 22.91 24.93 14.56
C ALA A 78 21.81 24.42 15.53
N LEU A 79 21.51 23.13 15.56
CA LEU A 79 20.46 22.57 16.40
C LEU A 79 20.95 22.35 17.84
N THR A 80 20.08 22.64 18.79
CA THR A 80 20.28 22.29 20.21
C THR A 80 20.11 20.78 20.42
N ALA A 81 20.65 20.26 21.53
CA ALA A 81 20.48 18.86 21.91
C ALA A 81 19.00 18.43 22.02
N GLY A 82 18.13 19.32 22.52
CA GLY A 82 16.69 19.06 22.60
C GLY A 82 16.02 18.96 21.22
N GLN A 83 16.41 19.81 20.26
CA GLN A 83 15.94 19.72 18.88
C GLN A 83 16.44 18.45 18.19
N ILE A 84 17.71 18.09 18.38
CA ILE A 84 18.27 16.83 17.85
C ILE A 84 17.50 15.63 18.40
N SER A 85 17.23 15.60 19.72
CA SER A 85 16.41 14.55 20.34
C SER A 85 15.00 14.49 19.74
N GLN A 86 14.37 15.63 19.46
CA GLN A 86 13.08 15.66 18.78
C GLN A 86 13.14 15.04 17.37
N PHE A 87 14.18 15.37 16.59
CA PHE A 87 14.40 14.77 15.27
C PHE A 87 14.62 13.25 15.38
N GLN A 88 15.35 12.78 16.38
CA GLN A 88 15.54 11.33 16.61
C GLN A 88 14.22 10.62 16.90
N HIS A 89 13.36 11.20 17.75
CA HIS A 89 12.03 10.64 18.01
C HIS A 89 11.17 10.59 16.74
N TRP A 90 11.17 11.66 15.94
CA TRP A 90 10.46 11.67 14.66
C TRP A 90 11.01 10.64 13.68
N TYR A 91 12.33 10.53 13.55
CA TYR A 91 12.97 9.56 12.68
C TYR A 91 12.59 8.12 13.06
N GLN A 92 12.68 7.80 14.36
CA GLN A 92 12.30 6.50 14.88
C GLN A 92 10.81 6.21 14.67
N GLY A 93 9.94 7.18 14.99
CA GLY A 93 8.50 6.99 14.86
C GLY A 93 8.03 6.83 13.42
N ASN A 94 8.58 7.61 12.48
CA ASN A 94 8.30 7.47 11.05
C ASN A 94 8.74 6.11 10.48
N ASN A 95 9.79 5.50 11.03
CA ASN A 95 10.34 4.21 10.60
C ASN A 95 9.81 2.99 11.36
N ASN A 96 9.07 3.19 12.46
CA ASN A 96 8.31 2.14 13.13
C ASN A 96 6.91 1.99 12.49
N LEU A 97 6.88 1.48 11.25
CA LEU A 97 5.67 1.44 10.42
C LEU A 97 4.53 0.64 11.06
N GLU A 98 4.81 -0.45 11.77
CA GLU A 98 3.78 -1.28 12.38
C GLU A 98 3.06 -0.54 13.51
N SER A 99 3.80 0.01 14.48
CA SER A 99 3.22 0.82 15.55
C SER A 99 2.59 2.12 15.03
N LEU A 100 3.15 2.72 13.97
CA LEU A 100 2.55 3.86 13.28
C LEU A 100 1.17 3.49 12.72
N CYS A 101 1.06 2.35 12.02
CA CYS A 101 -0.20 1.85 11.46
C CYS A 101 -1.22 1.50 12.55
N ALA A 102 -0.75 1.00 13.70
CA ALA A 102 -1.58 0.74 14.88
C ALA A 102 -2.09 2.01 15.58
N ASN A 103 -1.68 3.20 15.12
CA ASN A 103 -1.94 4.48 15.76
C ASN A 103 -1.48 4.50 17.23
N ASP A 104 -0.30 3.93 17.50
CA ASP A 104 0.27 3.91 18.84
C ASP A 104 0.55 5.35 19.32
N PRO A 105 0.04 5.76 20.49
CA PRO A 105 0.25 7.10 21.04
C PRO A 105 1.71 7.37 21.45
N GLN A 106 2.54 6.34 21.64
CA GLN A 106 3.96 6.48 21.93
C GLN A 106 4.79 6.75 20.66
N VAL A 107 4.21 6.55 19.48
CA VAL A 107 4.88 6.79 18.20
C VAL A 107 4.68 8.23 17.77
N HIS A 108 5.77 9.01 17.80
CA HIS A 108 5.80 10.38 17.33
C HIS A 108 6.27 10.45 15.88
N ILE A 109 5.41 10.89 14.98
CA ILE A 109 5.71 11.05 13.56
C ILE A 109 5.82 12.52 13.19
N ALA A 110 6.60 12.81 12.16
CA ALA A 110 6.64 14.12 11.52
C ALA A 110 6.37 14.00 10.02
N ARG A 111 5.64 15.00 9.51
CA ARG A 111 5.54 15.32 8.09
C ARG A 111 6.44 16.50 7.77
N HIS A 112 6.69 16.71 6.49
CA HIS A 112 7.44 17.89 6.01
C HIS A 112 6.84 19.21 6.53
N ALA A 113 5.50 19.28 6.60
CA ALA A 113 4.79 20.45 7.10
C ALA A 113 5.08 20.71 8.59
N ASP A 114 5.21 19.67 9.41
CA ASP A 114 5.44 19.79 10.84
C ASP A 114 6.88 20.29 11.12
N ILE A 115 7.86 19.79 10.36
CA ILE A 115 9.26 20.25 10.43
C ILE A 115 9.39 21.72 9.97
N ALA A 116 8.66 22.10 8.92
CA ALA A 116 8.74 23.44 8.35
C ALA A 116 8.24 24.56 9.30
N VAL A 117 7.44 24.22 10.32
CA VAL A 117 6.95 25.18 11.33
C VAL A 117 8.11 25.86 12.05
N THR A 118 9.11 25.09 12.47
CA THR A 118 10.24 25.60 13.27
C THR A 118 11.57 25.58 12.52
N HIS A 119 11.69 24.77 11.46
CA HIS A 119 12.95 24.53 10.75
C HIS A 119 12.78 24.57 9.23
N LYS A 120 12.19 25.64 8.69
CA LYS A 120 11.87 25.76 7.25
C LYS A 120 13.00 25.34 6.30
N ALA A 121 14.20 25.93 6.44
CA ALA A 121 15.32 25.63 5.54
C ALA A 121 15.78 24.15 5.62
N LEU A 122 15.79 23.59 6.83
CA LEU A 122 16.11 22.18 7.04
C LEU A 122 15.00 21.26 6.50
N GLY A 123 13.74 21.62 6.72
CA GLY A 123 12.58 20.91 6.16
C GLY A 123 12.62 20.87 4.64
N GLU A 124 13.00 21.96 3.97
CA GLU A 124 13.17 22.02 2.52
C GLU A 124 14.29 21.09 2.03
N GLN A 125 15.45 21.08 2.70
CA GLN A 125 16.56 20.18 2.35
C GLN A 125 16.21 18.70 2.59
N LEU A 126 15.59 18.38 3.73
CA LEU A 126 15.10 17.03 4.03
C LEU A 126 14.06 16.59 3.00
N ALA A 127 13.12 17.47 2.62
CA ALA A 127 12.12 17.18 1.62
C ALA A 127 12.73 16.86 0.26
N ALA A 128 13.68 17.68 -0.20
CA ALA A 128 14.39 17.44 -1.46
C ALA A 128 15.17 16.12 -1.42
N PHE A 129 15.94 15.88 -0.36
CA PHE A 129 16.75 14.68 -0.19
C PHE A 129 15.89 13.40 -0.18
N PHE A 130 14.95 13.29 0.77
CA PHE A 130 14.16 12.07 0.95
C PHE A 130 13.24 11.77 -0.24
N LYS A 131 12.76 12.79 -0.98
CA LYS A 131 11.96 12.56 -2.21
C LYS A 131 12.79 12.00 -3.35
N GLY A 132 14.07 12.36 -3.42
CA GLY A 132 15.01 11.94 -4.46
C GLY A 132 15.73 10.61 -4.20
N LEU A 133 15.69 10.08 -2.97
CA LEU A 133 16.34 8.81 -2.60
C LEU A 133 15.89 7.60 -3.43
N TYR A 134 14.65 7.60 -3.90
CA TYR A 134 14.09 6.52 -4.73
C TYR A 134 14.15 6.79 -6.24
N SER A 135 14.98 7.74 -6.67
CA SER A 135 15.17 8.04 -8.09
C SER A 135 16.07 6.98 -8.74
N GLN A 136 15.73 6.56 -9.97
CA GLN A 136 16.58 5.67 -10.76
C GLN A 136 17.97 6.27 -10.98
N SER A 137 18.06 7.58 -11.23
CA SER A 137 19.34 8.29 -11.37
C SER A 137 20.29 8.18 -10.17
N LEU A 138 19.78 7.87 -8.97
CA LEU A 138 20.59 7.58 -7.80
C LEU A 138 20.80 6.07 -7.64
N LEU A 139 19.72 5.28 -7.67
CA LEU A 139 19.77 3.85 -7.41
C LEU A 139 20.55 3.07 -8.48
N ASP A 140 20.66 3.59 -9.71
CA ASP A 140 21.42 2.98 -10.81
C ASP A 140 22.91 3.33 -10.79
N LEU A 141 23.36 4.23 -9.90
CA LEU A 141 24.78 4.56 -9.79
C LEU A 141 25.56 3.32 -9.35
N ALA A 142 26.52 2.89 -10.17
CA ALA A 142 27.25 1.64 -9.97
C ALA A 142 27.88 1.51 -8.55
N ALA A 143 28.46 2.60 -8.04
CA ALA A 143 29.05 2.63 -6.69
C ALA A 143 28.02 2.32 -5.60
N LEU A 144 26.79 2.83 -5.72
CA LEU A 144 25.71 2.58 -4.77
C LEU A 144 25.07 1.21 -5.00
N ARG A 145 24.68 0.92 -6.24
CA ARG A 145 24.02 -0.34 -6.65
C ARG A 145 24.85 -1.56 -6.27
N ALA A 146 26.18 -1.49 -6.39
CA ALA A 146 27.07 -2.58 -5.96
C ALA A 146 26.95 -2.91 -4.46
N LYS A 147 26.55 -1.94 -3.62
CA LYS A 147 26.39 -2.11 -2.17
C LYS A 147 24.97 -2.47 -1.77
N ILE A 148 23.97 -1.82 -2.37
CA ILE A 148 22.56 -1.96 -2.00
C ILE A 148 21.81 -3.03 -2.82
N GLY A 149 22.39 -3.53 -3.91
CA GLY A 149 21.71 -4.47 -4.79
C GLY A 149 20.77 -3.78 -5.76
N ASP A 150 19.86 -4.55 -6.34
CA ASP A 150 18.97 -4.11 -7.41
C ASP A 150 17.48 -4.21 -7.02
N ILE A 151 16.69 -3.27 -7.52
CA ILE A 151 15.26 -3.16 -7.22
C ILE A 151 14.42 -4.19 -7.98
N ASP A 152 14.82 -4.57 -9.19
CA ASP A 152 14.16 -5.60 -9.99
C ASP A 152 14.44 -6.98 -9.40
N ASP A 153 15.67 -7.22 -8.91
CA ASP A 153 16.01 -8.43 -8.14
C ASP A 153 15.13 -8.55 -6.87
N HIS A 154 14.97 -7.45 -6.12
CA HIS A 154 14.05 -7.42 -4.98
C HIS A 154 12.61 -7.72 -5.41
N TYR A 155 12.14 -7.12 -6.51
CA TYR A 155 10.77 -7.35 -6.99
C TYR A 155 10.55 -8.82 -7.38
N HIS A 156 11.53 -9.43 -8.05
CA HIS A 156 11.46 -10.84 -8.41
C HIS A 156 11.38 -11.73 -7.16
N ALA A 157 12.23 -11.49 -6.15
CA ALA A 157 12.14 -12.20 -4.87
C ALA A 157 10.77 -11.99 -4.20
N PHE A 158 10.28 -10.75 -4.21
CA PHE A 158 9.00 -10.38 -3.62
C PHE A 158 7.83 -11.16 -4.24
N VAL A 159 7.74 -11.23 -5.58
CA VAL A 159 6.62 -11.89 -6.25
C VAL A 159 6.73 -13.42 -6.25
N THR A 160 7.94 -13.96 -6.16
CA THR A 160 8.15 -15.40 -5.93
C THR A 160 7.73 -15.80 -4.51
N THR A 161 7.82 -14.92 -3.50
CA THR A 161 7.26 -15.18 -2.17
C THR A 161 5.76 -14.91 -2.10
N ASN A 162 5.29 -13.79 -2.66
CA ASN A 162 3.91 -13.33 -2.56
C ASN A 162 3.05 -13.78 -3.76
N LYS A 163 2.79 -15.09 -3.85
CA LYS A 163 2.16 -15.74 -5.02
C LYS A 163 0.64 -15.54 -5.16
N ALA A 164 0.02 -14.68 -4.37
CA ALA A 164 -1.42 -14.42 -4.47
C ALA A 164 -1.81 -13.88 -5.86
N GLY A 165 -0.88 -13.21 -6.57
CA GLY A 165 -1.11 -12.69 -7.92
C GLY A 165 -2.15 -11.56 -8.00
N LYS A 166 -2.74 -11.16 -6.87
CA LYS A 166 -3.79 -10.15 -6.77
C LYS A 166 -3.33 -8.97 -5.94
N CYS A 167 -3.81 -7.78 -6.30
CA CYS A 167 -3.54 -6.56 -5.55
C CYS A 167 -4.27 -6.62 -4.20
N PRO A 168 -3.58 -6.62 -3.05
CA PRO A 168 -4.21 -6.75 -1.74
C PRO A 168 -5.04 -5.54 -1.35
N PHE A 169 -4.84 -4.40 -2.02
CA PHE A 169 -5.62 -3.19 -1.74
C PHE A 169 -7.03 -3.27 -2.31
N CYS A 170 -7.25 -3.97 -3.43
CA CYS A 170 -8.59 -4.02 -4.04
C CYS A 170 -9.15 -5.43 -4.20
N GLY A 171 -8.30 -6.46 -4.30
CA GLY A 171 -8.72 -7.83 -4.60
C GLY A 171 -9.23 -8.04 -6.02
N ILE A 172 -9.23 -7.00 -6.86
CA ILE A 172 -9.79 -7.02 -8.22
C ILE A 172 -8.69 -7.25 -9.25
N ASN A 173 -7.70 -6.35 -9.30
CA ASN A 173 -6.66 -6.37 -10.32
C ASN A 173 -5.55 -7.35 -9.96
N ASP A 174 -4.99 -7.98 -10.99
CA ASP A 174 -3.77 -8.77 -10.88
C ASP A 174 -2.55 -7.87 -10.62
N LEU A 175 -1.50 -8.49 -10.10
CA LEU A 175 -0.15 -7.93 -10.04
C LEU A 175 0.74 -8.70 -11.01
N LEU A 176 1.71 -8.01 -11.60
CA LEU A 176 2.73 -8.65 -12.43
C LEU A 176 3.61 -9.59 -11.59
N GLY A 177 3.43 -10.90 -11.77
CA GLY A 177 4.17 -11.95 -11.05
C GLY A 177 5.50 -12.36 -11.69
N GLU A 178 6.10 -13.45 -11.20
CA GLU A 178 7.46 -13.94 -11.57
C GLU A 178 7.69 -14.24 -13.06
N TYR A 179 6.61 -14.39 -13.83
CA TYR A 179 6.68 -14.65 -15.28
C TYR A 179 6.58 -13.37 -16.14
N HIS A 180 6.75 -12.19 -15.54
CA HIS A 180 6.73 -10.91 -16.25
C HIS A 180 8.10 -10.23 -16.20
N SER A 181 8.51 -9.62 -17.31
CA SER A 181 9.72 -8.79 -17.39
C SER A 181 9.54 -7.37 -16.84
N LYS A 182 8.32 -7.02 -16.44
CA LYS A 182 7.93 -5.73 -15.89
C LYS A 182 7.43 -5.91 -14.47
N ARG A 183 7.51 -4.85 -13.68
CA ARG A 183 7.05 -4.82 -12.29
C ARG A 183 6.01 -3.76 -12.05
N GLU A 184 5.21 -3.98 -11.01
CA GLU A 184 4.38 -2.93 -10.45
C GLU A 184 5.25 -1.80 -9.87
N ALA A 185 4.71 -0.60 -9.84
CA ALA A 185 5.32 0.48 -9.06
C ALA A 185 5.22 0.15 -7.57
N TYR A 186 6.29 0.44 -6.82
CA TYR A 186 6.25 0.43 -5.36
C TYR A 186 5.51 1.68 -4.88
N ASP A 187 4.31 1.48 -4.36
CA ASP A 187 3.58 2.51 -3.65
C ASP A 187 4.34 2.86 -2.36
N HIS A 188 4.49 4.16 -2.10
CA HIS A 188 4.95 4.63 -0.80
C HIS A 188 3.73 4.67 0.10
N TYR A 189 3.56 3.63 0.91
CA TYR A 189 2.35 3.39 1.69
C TYR A 189 1.96 4.65 2.48
N LEU A 190 2.93 5.17 3.25
CA LEU A 190 2.99 6.55 3.70
C LEU A 190 3.66 7.39 2.60
N PRO A 191 2.94 8.37 2.00
CA PRO A 191 3.47 9.09 0.84
C PRO A 191 4.76 9.86 1.18
N LYS A 192 5.82 9.65 0.39
CA LYS A 192 7.07 10.45 0.49
C LYS A 192 6.86 11.97 0.32
N ALA A 193 5.74 12.35 -0.32
CA ALA A 193 5.31 13.74 -0.46
C ALA A 193 4.99 14.39 0.89
N LEU A 194 4.61 13.59 1.88
CA LEU A 194 4.22 14.01 3.23
C LEU A 194 5.27 13.64 4.27
N TYR A 195 5.82 12.42 4.20
CA TYR A 195 6.70 11.88 5.22
C TYR A 195 8.15 11.80 4.72
N PRO A 196 9.12 12.48 5.39
CA PRO A 196 10.53 12.43 5.01
C PRO A 196 11.14 11.05 5.31
N PHE A 197 11.14 10.65 6.58
CA PHE A 197 12.11 9.69 7.09
C PHE A 197 11.90 8.23 6.67
N ASN A 198 10.79 7.90 6.00
CA ASN A 198 10.44 6.52 5.62
C ASN A 198 10.33 6.32 4.10
N SER A 199 10.88 7.24 3.29
CA SER A 199 10.76 7.16 1.83
C SER A 199 11.53 6.00 1.19
N ILE A 200 12.59 5.52 1.84
CA ILE A 200 13.43 4.40 1.35
C ILE A 200 13.29 3.13 2.21
N ASN A 201 12.44 3.18 3.24
CA ASN A 201 12.18 2.05 4.10
C ASN A 201 11.31 1.03 3.36
N PHE A 202 11.82 -0.18 3.13
CA PHE A 202 11.10 -1.21 2.37
C PHE A 202 9.83 -1.72 3.08
N ARG A 203 9.67 -1.45 4.38
CA ARG A 203 8.40 -1.66 5.10
C ARG A 203 7.33 -0.64 4.75
N ASN A 204 7.70 0.45 4.07
CA ASN A 204 6.83 1.49 3.54
C ASN A 204 6.67 1.40 2.01
N LEU A 205 7.39 0.51 1.33
CA LEU A 205 7.36 0.35 -0.12
C LEU A 205 6.63 -0.94 -0.49
N VAL A 206 5.44 -0.81 -1.04
CA VAL A 206 4.54 -1.95 -1.29
C VAL A 206 4.12 -2.01 -2.75
N PRO A 207 4.30 -3.15 -3.45
CA PRO A 207 3.74 -3.32 -4.78
C PRO A 207 2.21 -3.14 -4.76
N ALA A 208 1.69 -2.37 -5.70
CA ALA A 208 0.27 -2.07 -5.81
C ALA A 208 -0.10 -1.92 -7.28
N CYS A 209 -1.26 -2.46 -7.69
CA CYS A 209 -1.73 -2.28 -9.07
C CYS A 209 -1.88 -0.79 -9.39
N HIS A 210 -1.74 -0.45 -10.69
CA HIS A 210 -1.82 0.93 -11.18
C HIS A 210 -3.03 1.70 -10.63
N HIS A 211 -4.23 1.13 -10.66
CA HIS A 211 -5.44 1.82 -10.18
C HIS A 211 -5.37 2.18 -8.69
N CYS A 212 -4.95 1.25 -7.83
CA CYS A 212 -4.85 1.51 -6.39
C CYS A 212 -3.83 2.61 -6.10
N ASN A 213 -2.66 2.54 -6.72
CA ASN A 213 -1.56 3.49 -6.49
C ASN A 213 -1.82 4.85 -7.14
N SER A 214 -2.04 4.85 -8.46
CA SER A 214 -1.99 6.07 -9.30
C SER A 214 -3.34 6.72 -9.55
N SER A 215 -4.47 6.01 -9.37
CA SER A 215 -5.81 6.58 -9.58
C SER A 215 -6.50 6.93 -8.26
N TYR A 216 -6.49 6.03 -7.28
CA TYR A 216 -7.28 6.19 -6.05
C TYR A 216 -6.47 6.74 -4.88
N LYS A 217 -5.34 6.10 -4.52
CA LYS A 217 -4.53 6.53 -3.37
C LYS A 217 -3.81 7.83 -3.65
N THR A 218 -3.06 7.91 -4.75
CA THR A 218 -2.21 9.05 -5.08
C THR A 218 -1.33 9.47 -3.89
N SER A 219 -1.54 10.68 -3.36
CA SER A 219 -0.87 11.21 -2.17
C SER A 219 -1.78 11.30 -0.94
N LYS A 220 -2.93 10.60 -0.91
CA LYS A 220 -3.77 10.52 0.28
C LYS A 220 -2.95 9.98 1.45
N ASP A 221 -3.14 10.60 2.61
CA ASP A 221 -2.48 10.19 3.85
C ASP A 221 -3.28 9.07 4.52
N PRO A 222 -2.78 7.84 4.60
CA PRO A 222 -3.49 6.78 5.32
C PRO A 222 -3.42 6.98 6.84
N ALA A 223 -2.39 7.65 7.38
CA ALA A 223 -2.20 7.78 8.82
C ALA A 223 -2.98 8.94 9.45
N HIS A 224 -3.57 9.83 8.65
CA HIS A 224 -4.43 10.93 9.10
C HIS A 224 -5.75 10.94 8.34
N LYS A 225 -6.82 11.39 9.01
CA LYS A 225 -8.07 11.70 8.32
C LYS A 225 -7.84 12.84 7.32
N PRO A 226 -8.61 12.90 6.20
CA PRO A 226 -8.65 14.08 5.35
C PRO A 226 -8.90 15.33 6.19
N LYS A 227 -8.31 16.47 5.81
CA LYS A 227 -8.42 17.72 6.58
C LYS A 227 -9.89 18.02 6.86
N ASP A 228 -10.25 17.98 8.14
CA ASP A 228 -11.51 18.51 8.64
C ASP A 228 -11.53 20.03 8.42
N PRO A 229 -12.64 20.65 7.98
CA PRO A 229 -12.84 22.09 8.01
C PRO A 229 -12.44 22.77 9.34
N ALA A 230 -12.52 22.06 10.47
CA ALA A 230 -12.09 22.54 11.80
C ALA A 230 -10.55 22.58 11.99
N GLY A 231 -9.77 22.01 11.07
CA GLY A 231 -8.31 22.07 11.06
C GLY A 231 -7.59 21.05 11.96
N GLU A 232 -8.32 20.16 12.66
CA GLU A 232 -7.69 19.17 13.53
C GLU A 232 -6.93 18.09 12.75
N ILE A 233 -5.69 17.84 13.16
CA ILE A 233 -4.86 16.75 12.65
C ILE A 233 -5.14 15.51 13.50
N VAL A 234 -6.01 14.63 13.01
CA VAL A 234 -6.39 13.41 13.72
C VAL A 234 -5.73 12.20 13.08
N ARG A 235 -4.81 11.56 13.82
CA ARG A 235 -4.25 10.26 13.42
C ARG A 235 -5.31 9.18 13.46
N ARG A 236 -5.18 8.18 12.57
CA ARG A 236 -6.10 7.05 12.47
C ARG A 236 -5.34 5.74 12.26
N LYS A 237 -5.97 4.62 12.62
CA LYS A 237 -5.43 3.28 12.35
C LYS A 237 -5.52 2.93 10.87
N VAL A 238 -4.55 2.13 10.44
CA VAL A 238 -4.53 1.53 9.10
C VAL A 238 -3.95 0.12 9.16
N PHE A 239 -4.32 -0.74 8.22
CA PHE A 239 -3.74 -2.08 8.09
C PHE A 239 -2.23 -2.00 7.77
N TYR A 240 -1.39 -2.59 8.61
CA TYR A 240 0.04 -2.71 8.30
C TYR A 240 0.25 -3.70 7.14
N PRO A 241 0.95 -3.32 6.05
CA PRO A 241 1.07 -4.18 4.87
C PRO A 241 1.84 -5.49 5.08
N PHE A 242 2.71 -5.54 6.09
CA PHE A 242 3.56 -6.69 6.38
C PHE A 242 3.23 -7.35 7.73
N SER A 243 1.97 -7.27 8.15
CA SER A 243 1.53 -7.93 9.38
C SER A 243 1.72 -9.45 9.29
N THR A 244 2.20 -10.05 10.37
CA THR A 244 2.31 -11.51 10.50
C THR A 244 0.95 -12.17 10.75
N ALA A 245 -0.02 -11.42 11.27
CA ALA A 245 -1.40 -11.86 11.42
C ALA A 245 -2.19 -11.55 10.14
N PRO A 246 -3.08 -12.46 9.70
CA PRO A 246 -3.94 -12.19 8.56
C PRO A 246 -4.91 -11.05 8.86
N HIS A 247 -5.19 -10.24 7.86
CA HIS A 247 -6.30 -9.28 7.92
C HIS A 247 -7.60 -10.05 7.72
N VAL A 248 -8.53 -9.94 8.66
CA VAL A 248 -9.88 -10.50 8.52
C VAL A 248 -10.78 -9.36 8.07
N ILE A 249 -11.35 -9.49 6.87
CA ILE A 249 -12.34 -8.55 6.34
C ILE A 249 -13.54 -9.37 5.85
N ASP A 250 -14.68 -9.15 6.48
CA ASP A 250 -15.97 -9.68 6.05
C ASP A 250 -16.65 -8.67 5.14
N LEU A 251 -17.26 -9.15 4.06
CA LEU A 251 -18.06 -8.34 3.15
C LEU A 251 -19.41 -9.02 2.90
N GLN A 252 -20.49 -8.32 3.21
CA GLN A 252 -21.83 -8.67 2.79
C GLN A 252 -22.33 -7.65 1.77
N VAL A 253 -23.05 -8.13 0.76
CA VAL A 253 -23.69 -7.31 -0.26
C VAL A 253 -25.19 -7.49 -0.09
N LYS A 254 -25.92 -6.41 0.08
CA LYS A 254 -27.39 -6.42 0.07
C LYS A 254 -27.89 -5.59 -1.09
N LEU A 255 -28.93 -6.09 -1.75
CA LEU A 255 -29.58 -5.41 -2.86
C LEU A 255 -30.93 -4.85 -2.40
N GLY A 256 -31.27 -3.66 -2.87
CA GLY A 256 -32.53 -3.00 -2.56
C GLY A 256 -33.75 -3.67 -3.21
N HIS A 257 -33.56 -4.37 -4.33
CA HIS A 257 -34.63 -5.05 -5.07
C HIS A 257 -34.08 -6.13 -6.01
N ALA A 258 -35.00 -6.93 -6.57
CA ALA A 258 -34.69 -8.03 -7.49
C ALA A 258 -34.45 -7.60 -8.95
N ASP A 259 -34.84 -6.39 -9.33
CA ASP A 259 -34.72 -5.88 -10.70
C ASP A 259 -33.25 -5.51 -11.02
N ILE A 260 -32.46 -6.48 -11.48
CA ILE A 260 -31.02 -6.32 -11.73
C ILE A 260 -30.73 -5.38 -12.90
N ASP A 261 -31.60 -5.35 -13.90
CA ASP A 261 -31.39 -4.52 -15.09
C ASP A 261 -31.45 -3.02 -14.75
N ASN A 262 -32.16 -2.67 -13.68
CA ASN A 262 -32.31 -1.30 -13.19
C ASN A 262 -31.58 -1.01 -11.87
N LEU A 263 -30.70 -1.90 -11.39
CA LEU A 263 -29.90 -1.61 -10.19
C LEU A 263 -28.98 -0.41 -10.40
N MET A 264 -28.97 0.50 -9.42
CA MET A 264 -28.08 1.64 -9.35
C MET A 264 -27.12 1.50 -8.16
N PRO A 265 -26.02 2.30 -8.08
CA PRO A 265 -25.09 2.22 -6.96
C PRO A 265 -25.73 2.40 -5.57
N VAL A 266 -26.82 3.17 -5.49
CA VAL A 266 -27.57 3.41 -4.23
C VAL A 266 -28.32 2.18 -3.75
N ASP A 267 -28.68 1.26 -4.66
CA ASP A 267 -29.42 0.04 -4.34
C ASP A 267 -28.50 -1.08 -3.84
N ILE A 268 -27.18 -0.83 -3.78
CA ILE A 268 -26.17 -1.79 -3.33
C ILE A 268 -25.56 -1.31 -2.01
N GLU A 269 -25.98 -1.93 -0.92
CA GLU A 269 -25.39 -1.77 0.40
C GLU A 269 -24.20 -2.74 0.55
N LEU A 270 -23.04 -2.21 0.88
CA LEU A 270 -21.84 -2.98 1.20
C LEU A 270 -21.59 -2.90 2.71
N VAL A 271 -21.74 -4.02 3.41
CA VAL A 271 -21.53 -4.09 4.85
C VAL A 271 -20.19 -4.76 5.11
N PHE A 272 -19.29 -4.03 5.77
CA PHE A 272 -17.95 -4.50 6.07
C PHE A 272 -17.80 -4.84 7.57
N GLY A 273 -17.04 -5.89 7.85
CA GLY A 273 -16.64 -6.28 9.20
C GLY A 273 -15.20 -6.80 9.22
N PRO A 274 -14.67 -7.19 10.40
CA PRO A 274 -15.33 -7.18 11.71
C PRO A 274 -15.26 -5.81 12.41
N ALA A 275 -16.11 -5.60 13.43
CA ALA A 275 -16.23 -4.31 14.13
C ALA A 275 -14.96 -3.87 14.87
N ASN A 276 -14.13 -4.81 15.34
CA ASN A 276 -12.85 -4.52 15.98
C ASN A 276 -11.78 -3.98 15.01
N ALA A 277 -12.01 -4.10 13.69
CA ALA A 277 -11.16 -3.54 12.63
C ALA A 277 -11.82 -2.35 11.91
N ALA A 278 -12.92 -1.80 12.44
CA ALA A 278 -13.72 -0.78 11.77
C ALA A 278 -12.89 0.45 11.34
N GLU A 279 -12.00 0.96 12.19
CA GLU A 279 -11.17 2.12 11.87
C GLU A 279 -10.20 1.83 10.71
N GLN A 280 -9.54 0.66 10.69
CA GLN A 280 -8.66 0.26 9.60
C GLN A 280 -9.45 0.03 8.29
N ILE A 281 -10.66 -0.52 8.38
CA ILE A 281 -11.56 -0.72 7.25
C ILE A 281 -11.99 0.63 6.67
N ASP A 282 -12.38 1.59 7.51
CA ASP A 282 -12.76 2.93 7.07
C ASP A 282 -11.61 3.66 6.39
N THR A 283 -10.40 3.61 6.98
CA THR A 283 -9.19 4.14 6.33
C THR A 283 -8.93 3.46 4.98
N TRP A 284 -9.07 2.15 4.89
CA TRP A 284 -8.87 1.41 3.65
C TRP A 284 -9.89 1.80 2.57
N LYS A 285 -11.17 1.95 2.94
CA LYS A 285 -12.24 2.39 2.03
C LYS A 285 -11.97 3.78 1.49
N ASP A 286 -11.61 4.73 2.36
CA ASP A 286 -11.30 6.11 2.00
C ASP A 286 -10.08 6.21 1.06
N VAL A 287 -8.97 5.56 1.43
CA VAL A 287 -7.71 5.66 0.68
C VAL A 287 -7.85 5.05 -0.72
N TYR A 288 -8.52 3.91 -0.86
CA TYR A 288 -8.55 3.15 -2.11
C TYR A 288 -9.89 3.17 -2.87
N GLY A 289 -10.86 3.98 -2.41
CA GLY A 289 -12.17 4.16 -3.04
C GLY A 289 -12.96 2.86 -3.15
N ILE A 290 -12.92 2.03 -2.11
CA ILE A 290 -13.34 0.63 -2.20
C ILE A 290 -14.82 0.48 -2.52
N GLU A 291 -15.68 1.25 -1.87
CA GLU A 291 -17.13 1.07 -2.06
C GLU A 291 -17.58 1.43 -3.48
N GLU A 292 -17.08 2.55 -4.01
CA GLU A 292 -17.32 2.96 -5.41
C GLU A 292 -16.89 1.85 -6.37
N ARG A 293 -15.67 1.35 -6.19
CA ARG A 293 -15.09 0.33 -7.07
C ARG A 293 -15.83 -0.99 -7.00
N TYR A 294 -16.26 -1.39 -5.80
CA TYR A 294 -17.00 -2.64 -5.63
C TYR A 294 -18.39 -2.50 -6.24
N ARG A 295 -19.13 -1.41 -5.98
CA ARG A 295 -20.41 -1.14 -6.66
C ARG A 295 -20.25 -1.13 -8.18
N GLY A 296 -19.23 -0.45 -8.71
CA GLY A 296 -18.93 -0.42 -10.13
C GLY A 296 -18.62 -1.80 -10.73
N LYS A 297 -17.90 -2.66 -10.00
CA LYS A 297 -17.63 -4.05 -10.40
C LYS A 297 -18.91 -4.91 -10.45
N LEU A 298 -19.81 -4.73 -9.48
CA LEU A 298 -21.08 -5.44 -9.38
C LEU A 298 -22.08 -5.03 -10.46
N LEU A 299 -22.14 -3.74 -10.79
CA LEU A 299 -23.01 -3.21 -11.84
C LEU A 299 -22.44 -3.38 -13.27
N GLY A 300 -21.12 -3.61 -13.35
CA GLY A 300 -20.40 -3.77 -14.60
C GLY A 300 -20.56 -5.15 -15.24
N GLY A 301 -19.78 -5.39 -16.29
CA GLY A 301 -19.85 -6.63 -17.07
C GLY A 301 -19.59 -7.90 -16.24
N ASP A 302 -18.70 -7.84 -15.24
CA ASP A 302 -18.39 -9.00 -14.39
C ASP A 302 -19.59 -9.44 -13.56
N GLY A 303 -20.27 -8.51 -12.85
CA GLY A 303 -21.44 -8.84 -12.06
C GLY A 303 -22.58 -9.41 -12.90
N LYS A 304 -22.82 -8.85 -14.09
CA LYS A 304 -23.78 -9.40 -15.07
C LYS A 304 -23.40 -10.82 -15.51
N ALA A 305 -22.14 -11.05 -15.87
CA ALA A 305 -21.65 -12.36 -16.27
C ALA A 305 -21.79 -13.41 -15.15
N TRP A 306 -21.51 -13.02 -13.89
CA TRP A 306 -21.67 -13.91 -12.75
C TRP A 306 -23.13 -14.32 -12.53
N LEU A 307 -24.08 -13.41 -12.74
CA LEU A 307 -25.50 -13.72 -12.62
C LEU A 307 -25.96 -14.65 -13.76
N VAL A 308 -25.57 -14.34 -15.00
CA VAL A 308 -25.88 -15.17 -16.17
C VAL A 308 -25.38 -16.60 -15.97
N GLU A 309 -24.18 -16.79 -15.43
CA GLU A 309 -23.63 -18.13 -15.14
C GLU A 309 -24.54 -18.95 -14.21
N VAL A 310 -25.13 -18.34 -13.18
CA VAL A 310 -26.07 -19.02 -12.26
C VAL A 310 -27.39 -19.34 -12.96
N LEU A 311 -27.91 -18.40 -13.76
CA LEU A 311 -29.17 -18.55 -14.46
C LEU A 311 -29.08 -19.60 -15.58
N ASP A 312 -27.96 -19.66 -16.30
CA ASP A 312 -27.70 -20.67 -17.33
C ASP A 312 -27.59 -22.07 -16.72
N GLU A 313 -26.82 -22.22 -15.64
CA GLU A 313 -26.70 -23.50 -14.92
C GLU A 313 -28.07 -23.99 -14.39
N TRP A 314 -28.91 -23.06 -13.95
CA TRP A 314 -30.27 -23.38 -13.52
C TRP A 314 -31.16 -23.79 -14.70
N ARG A 315 -31.14 -23.01 -15.80
CA ARG A 315 -31.88 -23.30 -17.03
C ARG A 315 -31.52 -24.67 -17.59
N TRP A 316 -30.23 -24.98 -17.74
CA TRP A 316 -29.77 -26.29 -18.23
C TRP A 316 -30.23 -27.44 -17.34
N LYS A 317 -30.27 -27.25 -16.02
CA LYS A 317 -30.82 -28.25 -15.08
C LYS A 317 -32.31 -28.48 -15.26
N ASP A 318 -33.06 -27.47 -15.67
CA ASP A 318 -34.49 -27.63 -15.94
C ASP A 318 -34.73 -28.24 -17.33
N GLU A 319 -34.07 -27.74 -18.36
CA GLU A 319 -34.18 -28.22 -19.75
C GLU A 319 -33.75 -29.68 -19.93
N THR A 320 -32.72 -30.11 -19.21
CA THR A 320 -32.16 -31.47 -19.32
C THR A 320 -32.70 -32.43 -18.27
N ALA A 321 -33.74 -32.04 -17.53
CA ALA A 321 -34.27 -32.80 -16.39
C ALA A 321 -33.19 -33.23 -15.37
N GLY A 322 -32.16 -32.40 -15.20
CA GLY A 322 -31.06 -32.59 -14.26
C GLY A 322 -29.88 -33.41 -14.75
N ALA A 323 -29.79 -33.72 -16.05
CA ALA A 323 -28.59 -34.33 -16.63
C ALA A 323 -27.40 -33.35 -16.67
N GLU A 324 -27.67 -32.06 -16.85
CA GLU A 324 -26.70 -30.97 -16.87
C GLU A 324 -27.08 -29.87 -15.88
N GLY A 325 -26.18 -28.92 -15.63
CA GLY A 325 -26.43 -27.76 -14.78
C GLY A 325 -26.65 -28.07 -13.29
N ARG A 326 -27.08 -27.06 -12.54
CA ARG A 326 -27.39 -27.17 -11.10
C ARG A 326 -28.32 -26.06 -10.62
N THR A 327 -28.95 -26.30 -9.46
CA THR A 327 -29.75 -25.27 -8.81
C THR A 327 -28.89 -24.11 -8.29
N PRO A 328 -29.44 -22.89 -8.16
CA PRO A 328 -28.73 -21.74 -7.58
C PRO A 328 -28.14 -22.05 -6.20
N ASP A 329 -28.86 -22.80 -5.35
CA ASP A 329 -28.37 -23.21 -4.03
C ASP A 329 -27.14 -24.11 -4.07
N LYS A 330 -27.07 -25.04 -5.03
CA LYS A 330 -25.89 -25.89 -5.21
C LYS A 330 -24.73 -25.06 -5.75
N TYR A 331 -24.99 -24.19 -6.74
CA TYR A 331 -23.98 -23.26 -7.27
C TYR A 331 -23.36 -22.40 -6.16
N LEU A 332 -24.18 -21.71 -5.36
CA LEU A 332 -23.75 -20.81 -4.30
C LEU A 332 -22.96 -21.54 -3.20
N ARG A 333 -23.33 -22.80 -2.90
CA ARG A 333 -22.60 -23.64 -1.94
C ARG A 333 -21.19 -23.96 -2.44
N ASP A 334 -21.07 -24.36 -3.70
CA ASP A 334 -19.78 -24.66 -4.31
C ASP A 334 -18.91 -23.40 -4.43
N LEU A 335 -19.50 -22.28 -4.88
CA LEU A 335 -18.84 -20.98 -4.90
C LEU A 335 -18.34 -20.58 -3.50
N GLY A 336 -19.13 -20.79 -2.45
CA GLY A 336 -18.73 -20.55 -1.06
C GLY A 336 -17.47 -21.34 -0.69
N ARG A 337 -17.44 -22.64 -0.99
CA ARG A 337 -16.26 -23.51 -0.76
C ARG A 337 -15.03 -23.06 -1.55
N HIS A 338 -15.21 -22.59 -2.79
CA HIS A 338 -14.11 -22.03 -3.58
C HIS A 338 -13.62 -20.69 -3.01
N THR A 339 -14.54 -19.86 -2.52
CA THR A 339 -14.23 -18.56 -1.91
C THR A 339 -13.42 -18.75 -0.63
N GLU A 340 -13.74 -19.73 0.21
CA GLU A 340 -12.96 -20.06 1.42
C GLU A 340 -11.51 -20.45 1.09
N LYS A 341 -11.30 -21.17 0.00
CA LYS A 341 -9.95 -21.61 -0.42
C LYS A 341 -9.18 -20.56 -1.21
N SER A 342 -9.87 -19.74 -1.97
CA SER A 342 -9.28 -18.80 -2.93
C SER A 342 -10.16 -17.56 -3.08
N PRO A 343 -10.25 -16.71 -2.04
CA PRO A 343 -11.19 -15.60 -1.98
C PRO A 343 -10.92 -14.55 -3.06
N TYR A 344 -9.67 -14.36 -3.46
CA TYR A 344 -9.31 -13.30 -4.41
C TYR A 344 -9.21 -13.79 -5.87
N ALA A 345 -9.20 -15.11 -6.09
CA ALA A 345 -9.28 -15.68 -7.43
C ALA A 345 -10.62 -15.28 -8.05
N ASN A 346 -10.61 -14.74 -9.27
CA ASN A 346 -11.81 -14.26 -9.98
C ASN A 346 -12.72 -13.34 -9.14
N ALA A 347 -12.14 -12.60 -8.19
CA ALA A 347 -12.88 -11.79 -7.22
C ALA A 347 -13.97 -12.58 -6.46
N ASN A 348 -13.73 -13.86 -6.14
CA ASN A 348 -14.68 -14.74 -5.46
C ASN A 348 -15.29 -14.13 -4.18
N PHE A 349 -14.52 -13.38 -3.40
CA PHE A 349 -15.00 -12.70 -2.20
C PHE A 349 -16.16 -11.75 -2.50
N LEU A 350 -16.09 -11.03 -3.63
CA LEU A 350 -17.10 -10.09 -4.08
C LEU A 350 -18.22 -10.81 -4.86
N LYS A 351 -17.87 -11.78 -5.72
CA LYS A 351 -18.83 -12.62 -6.48
C LYS A 351 -19.77 -13.38 -5.53
N ASN A 352 -19.21 -14.04 -4.51
CA ASN A 352 -19.97 -14.78 -3.50
C ASN A 352 -20.88 -13.85 -2.69
N GLY A 353 -20.38 -12.68 -2.29
CA GLY A 353 -21.20 -11.67 -1.61
C GLY A 353 -22.38 -11.22 -2.48
N PHE A 354 -22.10 -10.87 -3.73
CA PHE A 354 -23.12 -10.40 -4.67
C PHE A 354 -24.19 -11.43 -4.97
N LEU A 355 -23.82 -12.65 -5.35
CA LEU A 355 -24.81 -13.69 -5.70
C LEU A 355 -25.63 -14.14 -4.49
N ARG A 356 -25.09 -14.03 -3.26
CA ARG A 356 -25.89 -14.20 -2.04
C ARG A 356 -26.87 -13.04 -1.85
N GLY A 357 -26.44 -11.80 -2.07
CA GLY A 357 -27.34 -10.64 -2.12
C GLY A 357 -28.45 -10.80 -3.16
N CYS A 358 -28.17 -11.35 -4.34
CA CYS A 358 -29.18 -11.68 -5.35
C CYS A 358 -30.18 -12.71 -4.83
N LYS A 359 -29.69 -13.78 -4.19
CA LYS A 359 -30.55 -14.78 -3.58
C LYS A 359 -31.47 -14.16 -2.53
N ASP A 360 -30.92 -13.35 -1.63
CA ASP A 360 -31.65 -12.71 -0.53
C ASP A 360 -32.70 -11.70 -1.04
N ALA A 361 -32.46 -11.10 -2.21
CA ALA A 361 -33.41 -10.25 -2.91
C ALA A 361 -34.49 -11.03 -3.70
N GLY A 362 -34.44 -12.36 -3.73
CA GLY A 362 -35.45 -13.22 -4.37
C GLY A 362 -35.23 -13.52 -5.86
N LEU A 363 -34.05 -13.20 -6.43
CA LEU A 363 -33.77 -13.46 -7.86
C LEU A 363 -33.82 -14.94 -8.25
N PHE A 364 -33.56 -15.81 -7.29
CA PHE A 364 -33.48 -17.25 -7.52
C PHE A 364 -34.73 -17.98 -7.03
N ASP A 365 -35.81 -17.24 -6.76
CA ASP A 365 -37.09 -17.82 -6.38
C ASP A 365 -37.80 -18.35 -7.64
N PRO A 366 -38.33 -19.58 -7.62
CA PRO A 366 -39.01 -20.18 -8.77
C PRO A 366 -40.20 -19.36 -9.30
N ALA A 367 -40.80 -18.51 -8.46
CA ALA A 367 -41.92 -17.65 -8.80
C ALA A 367 -41.53 -16.35 -9.53
N VAL A 368 -40.24 -16.01 -9.55
CA VAL A 368 -39.69 -14.75 -10.07
C VAL A 368 -38.96 -14.97 -11.40
N GLN A 369 -39.03 -16.17 -12.01
CA GLN A 369 -38.30 -16.50 -13.24
C GLN A 369 -38.48 -15.41 -14.31
N PRO A 370 -37.43 -14.64 -14.63
CA PRO A 370 -37.48 -13.73 -15.75
C PRO A 370 -37.66 -14.58 -17.02
N SER A 371 -38.52 -14.15 -17.94
CA SER A 371 -38.48 -14.70 -19.29
C SER A 371 -37.16 -14.26 -19.93
N ILE A 372 -36.13 -15.08 -19.83
CA ILE A 372 -34.88 -14.84 -20.57
C ILE A 372 -35.18 -15.27 -22.00
N ALA A 373 -35.67 -14.32 -22.80
CA ALA A 373 -35.80 -14.49 -24.24
C ALA A 373 -34.39 -14.63 -24.86
N PRO A 374 -34.23 -15.45 -25.92
CA PRO A 374 -32.94 -15.83 -26.49
C PRO A 374 -32.14 -14.67 -27.09
#